data_AF-A0A352N9C5-F1
#
_entry.id   AF-A0A352N9C5-F1
#
_cell.length_a   1.000
_cell.length_b   1.000
_cell.length_c   1.000
_cell.angle_alpha   90.00
_cell.angle_beta   90.00
_cell.angle_gamma   90.00
#
_symmetry.space_group_name_H-M   'P 1'
#
loop_
_entity.id
_entity.type
_entity.pdbx_description
1 polymer ?
#
loop_
_entity_poly.entity_id
_entity_poly.type
_entity_poly.pdbx_seq_one_letter_code
_entity_poly.pdbx_strand_id
1 'polypeptide(L)'
;MNTAEEVTVDKNKKGLLVDELAKLPEKTIMDEGKLASILKISTRTLRRLVQRAEIPPPISLGGRSVWLSDRILAYLNTSAEQAEKEALNQIKRISKYSP
;
A
#
# COMPACT_ATOMS: atom_id res chain seq x y z
N MET A 1 -16.52 17.61 25.67
CA MET A 1 -15.34 17.69 24.78
C MET A 1 -14.82 16.28 24.56
N ASN A 2 -15.07 15.79 23.34
CA ASN A 2 -14.45 14.70 22.58
C ASN A 2 -14.28 13.30 23.22
N THR A 3 -15.33 12.51 22.97
CA THR A 3 -15.34 11.11 22.49
C THR A 3 -13.97 10.49 22.19
N ALA A 4 -13.58 9.52 23.02
CA ALA A 4 -12.64 8.48 22.66
C ALA A 4 -13.41 7.39 21.91
N GLU A 5 -13.36 7.41 20.57
CA GLU A 5 -13.76 6.25 19.78
C GLU A 5 -12.68 5.17 19.94
N GLU A 6 -12.90 4.26 20.89
CA GLU A 6 -12.24 2.95 20.91
C GLU A 6 -12.65 2.20 19.64
N VAL A 7 -11.75 2.15 18.66
CA VAL A 7 -11.92 1.28 17.49
C VAL A 7 -11.69 -0.16 17.95
N THR A 8 -12.77 -0.83 18.33
CA THR A 8 -12.81 -2.28 18.54
C THR A 8 -12.45 -2.99 17.24
N VAL A 9 -11.23 -3.54 17.19
CA VAL A 9 -10.75 -4.37 16.07
C VAL A 9 -11.49 -5.70 16.09
N ASP A 10 -12.39 -5.86 15.12
CA ASP A 10 -13.19 -7.04 14.86
C ASP A 10 -12.28 -8.23 14.46
N LYS A 11 -12.17 -9.23 15.35
CA LYS A 11 -11.20 -10.33 15.27
C LYS A 11 -11.49 -11.40 14.20
N ASN A 12 -12.47 -11.20 13.32
CA ASN A 12 -12.93 -12.24 12.39
C ASN A 12 -12.89 -11.89 10.89
N LYS A 13 -12.03 -10.97 10.45
CA LYS A 13 -11.75 -10.75 9.02
C LYS A 13 -10.36 -11.27 8.67
N LYS A 14 -10.27 -12.20 7.71
CA LYS A 14 -9.01 -12.72 7.12
C LYS A 14 -8.30 -11.64 6.30
N GLY A 15 -7.83 -10.58 6.94
CA GLY A 15 -7.14 -9.47 6.30
C GLY A 15 -6.28 -8.71 7.29
N LEU A 16 -5.16 -8.17 6.82
CA LEU A 16 -4.29 -7.32 7.62
C LEU A 16 -4.68 -5.86 7.40
N LEU A 17 -5.08 -5.18 8.47
CA LEU A 17 -5.29 -3.74 8.46
C LEU A 17 -3.93 -3.05 8.64
N VAL A 18 -3.56 -2.19 7.68
CA VAL A 18 -2.31 -1.42 7.69
C VAL A 18 -2.67 0.07 7.74
N ASP A 19 -2.93 0.59 8.94
CA ASP A 19 -3.28 2.00 9.16
C ASP A 19 -2.05 2.86 9.47
N GLU A 20 -0.94 2.24 9.87
CA GLU A 20 0.29 2.94 10.21
C GLU A 20 0.77 3.85 9.07
N LEU A 21 0.62 3.46 7.79
CA LEU A 21 0.96 4.34 6.65
C LEU A 21 0.13 5.63 6.62
N ALA A 22 -1.18 5.52 6.87
CA ALA A 22 -2.10 6.65 6.79
C ALA A 22 -1.95 7.62 7.97
N LYS A 23 -1.39 7.16 9.10
CA LYS A 23 -1.16 7.98 10.30
C LYS A 23 0.15 8.77 10.24
N LEU A 24 1.03 8.50 9.29
CA LEU A 24 2.30 9.22 9.17
C LEU A 24 2.08 10.62 8.58
N PRO A 25 2.84 11.63 9.04
CA PRO A 25 2.93 12.90 8.34
C PRO A 25 3.31 12.69 6.88
N GLU A 26 2.71 13.44 5.96
CA GLU A 26 2.84 13.23 4.50
C GLU A 26 4.29 13.09 4.01
N LYS A 27 5.22 13.83 4.60
CA LYS A 27 6.64 13.88 4.18
C LYS A 27 7.57 13.02 5.04
N THR A 28 7.05 12.00 5.70
CA THR A 28 7.87 11.12 6.55
C THR A 28 8.80 10.27 5.68
N ILE A 29 10.09 10.32 6.00
CA ILE A 29 11.12 9.46 5.41
C ILE A 29 11.15 8.16 6.19
N MET A 30 11.00 7.04 5.50
CA MET A 30 11.06 5.69 6.06
C MET A 30 12.20 4.92 5.41
N ASP A 31 12.96 4.19 6.21
CA ASP A 31 13.91 3.21 5.68
C ASP A 31 13.22 1.87 5.37
N GLU A 32 13.98 0.94 4.78
CA GLU A 32 13.50 -0.39 4.41
C GLU A 32 12.89 -1.15 5.59
N GLY A 33 13.52 -1.07 6.76
CA GLY A 33 13.06 -1.79 7.95
C GLY A 33 11.73 -1.26 8.45
N LYS A 34 11.58 0.07 8.50
CA LYS A 34 10.34 0.71 8.93
C LYS A 34 9.20 0.43 7.97
N LEU A 35 9.42 0.55 6.66
CA LEU A 35 8.39 0.27 5.65
C LEU A 35 7.95 -1.20 5.68
N ALA A 36 8.89 -2.13 5.79
CA ALA A 36 8.59 -3.56 5.91
C ALA A 36 7.77 -3.86 7.17
N SER A 37 8.13 -3.25 8.30
CA SER A 37 7.39 -3.38 9.57
C SER A 37 5.97 -2.84 9.48
N ILE A 38 5.77 -1.71 8.79
CA ILE A 38 4.44 -1.13 8.61
C ILE A 38 3.56 -2.06 7.78
N LEU A 39 4.10 -2.57 6.66
CA LEU A 39 3.42 -3.53 5.80
C LEU A 39 3.31 -4.95 6.41
N LYS A 40 3.87 -5.16 7.61
CA LYS A 40 3.99 -6.45 8.32
C LYS A 40 4.57 -7.58 7.45
N ILE A 41 5.61 -7.25 6.68
CA ILE A 41 6.36 -8.20 5.83
C ILE A 41 7.84 -8.19 6.18
N SER A 42 8.59 -9.18 5.66
CA SER A 42 10.05 -9.17 5.75
C SER A 42 10.67 -8.16 4.78
N THR A 43 11.84 -7.63 5.10
CA THR A 43 12.65 -6.78 4.20
C THR A 43 12.96 -7.47 2.87
N ARG A 44 13.25 -8.78 2.90
CA ARG A 44 13.39 -9.61 1.70
C ARG A 44 12.12 -9.58 0.84
N THR A 45 10.94 -9.71 1.45
CA THR A 45 9.66 -9.62 0.72
C THR A 45 9.50 -8.23 0.11
N LEU A 46 9.77 -7.17 0.87
CA LEU A 46 9.72 -5.80 0.38
C LEU A 46 10.62 -5.61 -0.86
N ARG A 47 11.87 -6.09 -0.84
CA ARG A 47 12.78 -6.05 -2.00
C ARG A 47 12.19 -6.77 -3.22
N ARG A 48 11.53 -7.92 -3.03
CA ARG A 48 10.88 -8.66 -4.11
C ARG A 48 9.68 -7.90 -4.69
N LEU A 49 8.89 -7.23 -3.84
CA LEU A 49 7.77 -6.40 -4.28
C LEU A 49 8.26 -5.22 -5.12
N VAL A 50 9.34 -4.56 -4.69
CA VAL A 50 9.98 -3.48 -5.46
C VAL A 50 10.47 -3.99 -6.81
N GLN A 51 11.12 -5.16 -6.86
CA GLN A 51 11.57 -5.77 -8.12
C GLN A 51 10.42 -6.09 -9.08
N ARG A 52 9.25 -6.43 -8.54
CA ARG A 52 8.04 -6.72 -9.32
C ARG A 52 7.24 -5.47 -9.70
N ALA A 53 7.71 -4.29 -9.31
CA ALA A 53 6.97 -3.04 -9.43
C ALA A 53 5.58 -3.10 -8.76
N GLU A 54 5.48 -3.78 -7.61
CA GLU A 54 4.28 -3.73 -6.75
C GLU A 54 4.38 -2.56 -5.74
N ILE A 55 5.60 -2.07 -5.49
CA ILE A 55 5.94 -0.94 -4.62
C ILE A 55 6.92 -0.06 -5.39
N PRO A 56 6.88 1.29 -5.25
CA PRO A 56 7.78 2.17 -5.96
C PRO A 56 9.25 1.93 -5.56
N PRO A 57 10.20 2.20 -6.47
CA PRO A 57 11.62 2.07 -6.16
C PRO A 57 12.06 3.06 -5.07
N PRO A 58 13.04 2.69 -4.22
CA PRO A 58 13.56 3.57 -3.19
C PRO A 58 14.40 4.71 -3.77
N ILE A 59 14.54 5.77 -2.98
CA ILE A 59 15.53 6.83 -3.17
C ILE A 59 16.78 6.47 -2.36
N SER A 60 17.97 6.72 -2.91
CA SER A 60 19.23 6.58 -2.17
C SER A 60 19.50 7.85 -1.36
N LEU A 61 19.58 7.73 -0.04
CA LEU A 61 19.89 8.84 0.87
C LEU A 61 20.90 8.37 1.92
N GLY A 62 22.11 8.95 1.92
CA GLY A 62 23.16 8.60 2.89
C GLY A 62 23.56 7.12 2.85
N GLY A 63 23.55 6.50 1.67
CA GLY A 63 23.85 5.07 1.50
C GLY A 63 22.72 4.12 1.93
N ARG A 64 21.54 4.66 2.27
CA ARG A 64 20.35 3.88 2.64
C ARG A 64 19.26 4.01 1.60
N SER A 65 18.50 2.94 1.43
CA SER A 65 17.26 2.96 0.64
C SER A 65 16.12 3.51 1.51
N VAL A 66 15.52 4.60 1.04
CA VAL A 66 14.43 5.28 1.75
C VAL A 66 13.23 5.53 0.84
N TRP A 67 12.07 5.64 1.47
CA TRP A 67 10.78 5.98 0.85
C TRP A 67 10.14 7.14 1.57
N LEU A 68 9.35 7.91 0.82
CA LEU A 68 8.47 8.91 1.39
C LEU A 68 7.06 8.35 1.50
N SER A 69 6.39 8.63 2.62
CA SER A 69 5.01 8.19 2.87
C SER A 69 4.03 8.66 1.80
N ASP A 70 4.10 9.93 1.38
CA ASP A 70 3.26 10.50 0.32
C ASP A 70 3.38 9.74 -1.01
N ARG A 71 4.61 9.42 -1.42
CA ARG A 71 4.93 8.71 -2.66
C ARG A 71 4.39 7.29 -2.64
N ILE A 72 4.52 6.61 -1.51
CA ILE A 72 3.96 5.26 -1.33
C ILE A 72 2.44 5.31 -1.45
N LEU A 73 1.78 6.23 -0.74
CA LEU A 73 0.32 6.37 -0.78
C LEU A 73 -0.18 6.74 -2.18
N ALA A 74 0.44 7.72 -2.83
CA ALA A 74 0.08 8.11 -4.19
C ALA A 74 0.24 6.97 -5.19
N TYR A 75 1.30 6.17 -5.05
CA TYR A 75 1.53 4.98 -5.88
C TYR A 75 0.40 3.97 -5.70
N LEU A 76 0.06 3.62 -4.44
CA LEU A 76 -0.99 2.66 -4.15
C LEU A 76 -2.36 3.11 -4.65
N ASN A 77 -2.69 4.40 -4.51
CA ASN A 77 -3.91 4.98 -5.06
C ASN A 77 -3.96 4.83 -6.59
N THR A 78 -2.86 5.16 -7.26
CA THR A 78 -2.77 5.05 -8.72
C THR A 78 -2.91 3.59 -9.18
N SER A 79 -2.27 2.64 -8.48
CA SER A 79 -2.40 1.21 -8.76
C SER A 79 -3.83 0.71 -8.54
N ALA A 80 -4.53 1.19 -7.51
CA ALA A 80 -5.91 0.83 -7.23
C ALA A 80 -6.86 1.34 -8.34
N GLU A 81 -6.70 2.58 -8.79
CA GLU A 81 -7.48 3.14 -9.90
C GLU A 81 -7.28 2.36 -11.22
N GLN A 82 -6.04 1.94 -11.49
CA GLN A 82 -5.74 1.11 -12.66
C GLN A 82 -6.42 -0.26 -12.57
N ALA A 83 -6.33 -0.92 -11.41
CA ALA A 83 -6.97 -2.21 -11.18
C ALA A 83 -8.51 -2.12 -11.32
N GLU A 84 -9.12 -1.05 -10.81
CA GLU A 84 -10.56 -0.80 -10.98
C GLU A 84 -10.93 -0.64 -12.46
N LYS A 85 -10.17 0.15 -13.22
CA LYS A 85 -10.40 0.35 -14.65
C LYS A 85 -10.27 -0.96 -15.44
N GLU A 86 -9.30 -1.79 -15.10
CA GLU A 86 -9.09 -3.10 -15.71
C GLU A 86 -10.26 -4.05 -15.42
N ALA A 87 -10.73 -4.10 -14.17
CA ALA A 87 -11.89 -4.90 -13.79
C ALA A 87 -13.16 -4.48 -14.55
N LEU A 88 -13.42 -3.17 -14.67
CA LEU A 88 -14.54 -2.64 -15.45
C LEU A 88 -14.46 -3.03 -16.93
N ASN A 89 -13.26 -2.94 -17.52
CA ASN A 89 -13.06 -3.34 -18.91
C ASN A 89 -13.26 -4.85 -19.11
N GLN A 90 -12.88 -5.67 -18.13
CA GLN A 90 -13.08 -7.10 -18.17
C GLN A 90 -14.57 -7.46 -18.12
N ILE A 91 -15.36 -6.81 -17.26
CA ILE A 91 -16.83 -6.98 -17.19
C ILE A 91 -17.47 -6.61 -18.53
N LYS A 92 -17.10 -5.47 -19.13
CA LYS A 92 -17.63 -5.03 -20.44
C LYS A 92 -17.31 -6.01 -21.56
N ARG A 93 -16.13 -6.66 -21.52
CA ARG A 93 -15.76 -7.71 -22.48
C ARG A 93 -16.64 -8.94 -22.28
N ILE A 94 -16.77 -9.43 -21.04
CA ILE A 94 -17.61 -10.61 -20.73
C ILE A 94 -19.07 -10.37 -21.15
N SER A 95 -19.64 -9.21 -20.85
CA SER A 95 -21.03 -8.88 -21.21
C SER A 95 -21.26 -8.77 -22.72
N LYS A 96 -20.21 -8.49 -23.51
CA LYS A 96 -20.29 -8.41 -24.97
C LYS A 96 -20.26 -9.79 -25.64
N TYR A 97 -19.74 -10.81 -24.96
CA TYR A 97 -19.59 -12.19 -25.48
C TYR A 97 -20.51 -13.20 -24.78
N SER A 98 -21.40 -12.76 -23.87
CA SER A 98 -22.46 -13.59 -23.32
C SER A 98 -23.63 -13.62 -24.31
N PRO A 99 -24.07 -14.80 -24.80
CA PRO A 99 -25.20 -14.94 -25.72
C PRO A 99 -26.55 -14.55 -25.11
#